data_AF-S4RN27-F1
#
_entry.id   AF-S4RN27-F1
#
_cell.length_a   1.000
_cell.length_b   1.000
_cell.length_c   1.000
_cell.angle_alpha   90.00
_cell.angle_beta   90.00
_cell.angle_gamma   90.00
#
_symmetry.space_group_name_H-M   'P 1'
#
loop_
_entity.id
_entity.type
_entity.pdbx_description
1 polymer ?
#
loop_
_entity_poly.entity_id
_entity_poly.type
_entity_poly.pdbx_seq_one_letter_code
_entity_poly.pdbx_strand_id
1 'polypeptide(L)'
;ELFGAVSVTPLSSGYCLGSCNWLIQSQHEKVAYVSGSSLLTTHPQPMEHAPLRGSDAMILTGLTQIPLANPDNMVGDFCSNLAVTIRSGGNVLVPCFPSGVIYDLLECLYQYMDSANLSSVPLYFISPVASSSLEFSQIFAEWLCQSKQSKVYLPEPPFLHAEMNRLKHYPSIHGDFSSEFRQPCVVFAGHPSLRCGDVVHFLELWGKNNLNTVIFTEPDFPYMEALAPYQPLAMKAVYCPIDTRLNFMQVSKLLKDLQIVCPEQYTQPPPTQAHRTDLVVDSQPPPLPYRRADVISLPVKRHYERIEIAPELADSLIPMEIKPGVAVATVVGSLSTRDNKHTLQMLPKVVQPCSIRKRKCAEDAVESKPPRPLLWGSLSIDQFLQSLAKHGIMDARVEDSADGHVIHLPGEDTVIQASEDSTHIMCANNEIMRQKLRDVLLKLLQKL
;
A
#
# COMPACT_ATOMS: atom_id res chain seq x y z
N GLU A 1 -13.42 3.85 -3.46
CA GLU A 1 -12.52 5.02 -3.48
C GLU A 1 -12.78 5.88 -2.25
N LEU A 2 -11.74 6.16 -1.48
CA LEU A 2 -11.77 7.14 -0.40
C LEU A 2 -11.78 8.54 -1.01
N PHE A 3 -12.85 9.29 -0.76
CA PHE A 3 -13.04 10.66 -1.25
C PHE A 3 -12.82 10.83 -2.76
N GLY A 4 -13.09 9.77 -3.54
CA GLY A 4 -12.88 9.72 -5.00
C GLY A 4 -11.44 9.92 -5.49
N ALA A 5 -10.45 9.99 -4.57
CA ALA A 5 -9.05 10.25 -4.91
C ALA A 5 -8.19 8.99 -4.96
N VAL A 6 -8.46 8.05 -4.05
CA VAL A 6 -7.58 6.90 -3.79
C VAL A 6 -8.42 5.65 -3.53
N SER A 7 -8.04 4.52 -4.10
CA SER A 7 -8.53 3.20 -3.72
C SER A 7 -7.59 2.56 -2.71
N VAL A 8 -8.15 1.84 -1.74
CA VAL A 8 -7.38 1.13 -0.72
C VAL A 8 -7.84 -0.32 -0.73
N THR A 9 -6.90 -1.23 -1.00
CA THR A 9 -7.16 -2.65 -1.15
C THR A 9 -6.35 -3.42 -0.11
N PRO A 10 -6.99 -4.18 0.79
CA PRO A 10 -6.28 -5.07 1.70
C PRO A 10 -5.79 -6.31 0.93
N LEU A 11 -4.60 -6.77 1.26
CA LEU A 11 -3.96 -7.98 0.74
C LEU A 11 -3.56 -8.84 1.93
N SER A 12 -3.74 -10.17 1.86
CA SER A 12 -3.29 -11.02 2.97
C SER A 12 -1.78 -10.86 3.20
N SER A 13 -1.36 -10.68 4.46
CA SER A 13 0.06 -10.63 4.82
C SER A 13 0.64 -11.99 5.25
N GLY A 14 -0.22 -12.99 5.48
CA GLY A 14 0.21 -14.34 5.87
C GLY A 14 0.83 -14.47 7.25
N TYR A 15 0.76 -13.45 8.10
CA TYR A 15 1.42 -13.44 9.41
C TYR A 15 0.53 -13.89 10.57
N CYS A 16 -0.68 -13.35 10.65
CA CYS A 16 -1.67 -13.65 11.70
C CYS A 16 -3.07 -13.60 11.10
N LEU A 17 -4.05 -14.15 11.81
CA LEU A 17 -5.44 -14.05 11.41
C LEU A 17 -5.88 -12.58 11.26
N GLY A 18 -6.33 -12.20 10.05
CA GLY A 18 -6.73 -10.83 9.72
C GLY A 18 -5.58 -9.85 9.46
N SER A 19 -4.33 -10.28 9.50
CA SER A 19 -3.20 -9.40 9.17
C SER A 19 -3.15 -9.12 7.67
N CYS A 20 -3.00 -7.85 7.30
CA CYS A 20 -3.00 -7.43 5.91
C CYS A 20 -1.91 -6.42 5.57
N ASN A 21 -1.54 -6.42 4.30
CA ASN A 21 -0.79 -5.37 3.64
C ASN A 21 -1.78 -4.49 2.89
N TRP A 22 -1.55 -3.18 2.88
CA TRP A 22 -2.47 -2.24 2.25
C TRP A 22 -1.89 -1.75 0.93
N LEU A 23 -2.67 -1.86 -0.13
CA LEU A 23 -2.37 -1.26 -1.41
C LEU A 23 -3.17 0.02 -1.57
N ILE A 24 -2.48 1.15 -1.65
CA ILE A 24 -3.05 2.49 -1.71
C ILE A 24 -2.77 3.03 -3.11
N GLN A 25 -3.81 3.17 -3.93
CA GLN A 25 -3.69 3.49 -5.35
C GLN A 25 -4.49 4.73 -5.70
N SER A 26 -3.84 5.71 -6.31
CA SER A 26 -4.54 6.69 -7.14
C SER A 26 -4.73 6.10 -8.54
N GLN A 27 -5.05 6.95 -9.50
CA GLN A 27 -5.21 6.55 -10.89
C GLN A 27 -3.87 6.31 -11.60
N HIS A 28 -2.81 6.95 -11.10
CA HIS A 28 -1.49 6.95 -11.73
C HIS A 28 -0.38 6.48 -10.78
N GLU A 29 -0.62 6.54 -9.47
CA GLU A 29 0.35 6.23 -8.46
C GLU A 29 -0.12 5.07 -7.57
N LYS A 30 0.85 4.30 -7.08
CA LYS A 30 0.65 3.07 -6.32
C LYS A 30 1.63 3.01 -5.18
N VAL A 31 1.10 3.04 -3.96
CA VAL A 31 1.87 2.91 -2.71
C VAL A 31 1.49 1.61 -2.01
N ALA A 32 2.47 0.80 -1.66
CA ALA A 32 2.26 -0.41 -0.89
C ALA A 32 2.68 -0.21 0.57
N TYR A 33 1.86 -0.62 1.51
CA TYR A 33 2.16 -0.65 2.94
C TYR A 33 2.27 -2.11 3.39
N VAL A 34 3.50 -2.55 3.66
CA VAL A 34 3.81 -3.91 4.10
C VAL A 34 4.00 -3.91 5.61
N SER A 35 3.02 -4.47 6.29
CA SER A 35 3.01 -4.68 7.73
C SER A 35 3.75 -5.97 8.10
N GLY A 36 3.56 -6.47 9.33
CA GLY A 36 4.02 -7.81 9.71
C GLY A 36 3.49 -8.85 8.73
N SER A 37 4.40 -9.43 7.94
CA SER A 37 4.10 -10.36 6.86
C SER A 37 4.92 -11.63 7.02
N SER A 38 4.45 -12.76 6.50
CA SER A 38 5.19 -14.02 6.47
C SER A 38 5.03 -14.74 5.14
N LEU A 39 6.11 -15.40 4.70
CA LEU A 39 6.08 -16.35 3.59
C LEU A 39 6.02 -17.81 4.06
N LEU A 40 6.05 -18.04 5.38
CA LEU A 40 5.95 -19.37 5.95
C LEU A 40 4.50 -19.87 5.89
N THR A 41 4.34 -21.17 5.68
CA THR A 41 3.02 -21.81 5.67
C THR A 41 2.58 -22.11 7.10
N THR A 42 1.87 -21.17 7.71
CA THR A 42 1.24 -21.28 9.04
C THR A 42 -0.29 -21.34 8.90
N HIS A 43 -1.04 -21.10 9.99
CA HIS A 43 -2.50 -21.12 9.96
C HIS A 43 -3.24 -20.07 9.10
N PRO A 44 -2.78 -18.81 8.92
CA PRO A 44 -3.52 -17.79 8.19
C PRO A 44 -3.40 -17.98 6.66
N GLN A 45 -4.25 -17.28 5.91
CA GLN A 45 -4.18 -17.23 4.45
C GLN A 45 -2.79 -16.77 3.98
N PRO A 46 -2.13 -17.44 3.01
CA PRO A 46 -0.79 -17.07 2.54
C PRO A 46 -0.68 -15.62 2.06
N MET A 47 0.53 -15.06 2.15
CA MET A 47 0.81 -13.68 1.72
C MET A 47 0.57 -13.46 0.22
N GLU A 48 -0.22 -12.46 -0.11
CA GLU A 48 -0.46 -12.00 -1.48
C GLU A 48 0.56 -10.93 -1.87
N HIS A 49 1.57 -11.35 -2.64
CA HIS A 49 2.67 -10.47 -3.00
C HIS A 49 2.68 -10.02 -4.46
N ALA A 50 1.94 -10.70 -5.35
CA ALA A 50 1.86 -10.31 -6.76
C ALA A 50 1.33 -8.87 -6.96
N PRO A 51 0.28 -8.42 -6.22
CA PRO A 51 -0.21 -7.05 -6.35
C PRO A 51 0.75 -5.97 -5.83
N LEU A 52 1.78 -6.34 -5.06
CA LEU A 52 2.77 -5.39 -4.55
C LEU A 52 3.79 -4.95 -5.62
N ARG A 53 3.95 -5.73 -6.69
CA ARG A 53 4.89 -5.43 -7.78
C ARG A 53 4.49 -4.15 -8.52
N GLY A 54 5.49 -3.39 -8.97
CA GLY A 54 5.29 -2.14 -9.71
C GLY A 54 4.66 -1.02 -8.86
N SER A 55 4.86 -1.03 -7.54
CA SER A 55 4.48 0.09 -6.69
C SER A 55 5.54 1.20 -6.79
N ASP A 56 5.13 2.46 -6.84
CA ASP A 56 6.05 3.60 -6.91
C ASP A 56 6.82 3.80 -5.61
N ALA A 57 6.21 3.44 -4.49
CA ALA A 57 6.84 3.44 -3.17
C ALA A 57 6.29 2.29 -2.32
N MET A 58 7.14 1.77 -1.43
CA MET A 58 6.75 0.76 -0.46
C MET A 58 7.17 1.14 0.95
N ILE A 59 6.23 1.14 1.88
CA ILE A 59 6.47 1.36 3.30
C ILE A 59 6.57 -0.02 3.98
N LEU A 60 7.72 -0.32 4.57
CA LEU A 60 8.01 -1.59 5.23
C LEU A 60 8.17 -1.37 6.73
N THR A 61 7.33 -2.01 7.56
CA THR A 61 7.29 -1.71 9.01
C THR A 61 7.52 -2.90 9.94
N GLY A 62 7.51 -4.14 9.44
CA GLY A 62 7.52 -5.33 10.31
C GLY A 62 8.39 -6.45 9.80
N LEU A 63 9.70 -6.39 10.10
CA LEU A 63 10.64 -7.49 9.89
C LEU A 63 10.90 -8.28 11.18
N THR A 64 11.46 -9.47 11.02
CA THR A 64 11.92 -10.30 12.14
C THR A 64 12.90 -9.51 13.01
N GLN A 65 12.69 -9.59 14.33
CA GLN A 65 13.58 -8.95 15.31
C GLN A 65 14.79 -9.83 15.64
N ILE A 66 14.73 -11.11 15.26
CA ILE A 66 15.73 -12.11 15.63
C ILE A 66 16.09 -12.91 14.36
N PRO A 67 16.75 -12.26 13.38
CA PRO A 67 16.96 -12.85 12.06
C PRO A 67 17.88 -14.08 12.05
N LEU A 68 18.53 -14.40 13.18
CA LEU A 68 19.38 -15.57 13.34
C LEU A 68 18.64 -16.80 13.87
N ALA A 69 17.46 -16.59 14.45
CA ALA A 69 16.64 -17.66 15.00
C ALA A 69 15.76 -18.22 13.88
N ASN A 70 15.99 -19.48 13.52
CA ASN A 70 15.09 -20.19 12.63
C ASN A 70 13.85 -20.66 13.43
N PRO A 71 12.61 -20.31 13.02
CA PRO A 71 11.40 -20.64 13.79
C PRO A 71 11.24 -22.14 14.08
N ASP A 72 11.52 -23.02 13.11
CA ASP A 72 11.37 -24.47 13.28
C ASP A 72 12.34 -25.01 14.34
N ASN A 73 13.59 -24.53 14.30
CA ASN A 73 14.59 -24.88 15.31
C ASN A 73 14.17 -24.39 16.71
N MET A 74 13.63 -23.16 16.81
CA MET A 74 13.18 -22.59 18.08
C MET A 74 11.97 -23.35 18.65
N VAL A 75 11.06 -23.83 17.81
CA VAL A 75 9.97 -24.74 18.22
C VAL A 75 10.53 -26.08 18.71
N GLY A 76 11.55 -26.62 18.04
CA GLY A 76 12.26 -27.83 18.48
C GLY A 76 12.91 -27.66 19.87
N ASP A 77 13.60 -26.54 20.08
CA ASP A 77 14.22 -26.20 21.36
C ASP A 77 13.19 -25.98 22.46
N PHE A 78 12.06 -25.34 22.15
CA PHE A 78 10.91 -25.19 23.05
C PHE A 78 10.41 -26.55 23.52
N CYS A 79 10.10 -27.45 22.58
CA CYS A 79 9.60 -28.80 22.86
C CYS A 79 10.59 -29.62 23.69
N SER A 80 11.88 -29.56 23.35
CA SER A 80 12.95 -30.27 24.07
C SER A 80 13.08 -29.79 25.52
N ASN A 81 13.15 -28.46 25.75
CA ASN A 81 13.24 -27.90 27.10
C ASN A 81 11.96 -28.20 27.93
N LEU A 82 10.80 -28.16 27.29
CA LEU A 82 9.54 -28.55 27.93
C LEU A 82 9.59 -30.00 28.38
N ALA A 83 9.97 -30.94 27.51
CA ALA A 83 10.06 -32.36 27.87
C ALA A 83 11.02 -32.64 29.02
N VAL A 84 12.21 -32.02 29.00
CA VAL A 84 13.20 -32.16 30.07
C VAL A 84 12.65 -31.67 31.41
N THR A 85 11.97 -30.52 31.41
CA THR A 85 11.37 -29.93 32.62
C THR A 85 10.29 -30.84 33.19
N ILE A 86 9.35 -31.27 32.36
CA ILE A 86 8.23 -32.13 32.75
C ILE A 86 8.71 -33.49 33.26
N ARG A 87 9.69 -34.13 32.58
CA ARG A 87 10.27 -35.40 33.02
C ARG A 87 11.01 -35.30 34.36
N SER A 88 11.48 -34.11 34.70
CA SER A 88 12.11 -33.81 35.99
C SER A 88 11.09 -33.51 37.10
N GLY A 89 9.79 -33.59 36.81
CA GLY A 89 8.70 -33.29 37.74
C GLY A 89 8.42 -31.80 37.94
N GLY A 90 9.02 -30.94 37.10
CA GLY A 90 8.82 -29.50 37.13
C GLY A 90 7.64 -29.01 36.29
N ASN A 91 7.24 -27.76 36.49
CA ASN A 91 6.22 -27.09 35.70
C ASN A 91 6.86 -26.15 34.66
N VAL A 92 6.17 -25.98 33.53
CA VAL A 92 6.58 -25.08 32.46
C VAL A 92 5.62 -23.90 32.39
N LEU A 93 6.16 -22.69 32.50
CA LEU A 93 5.42 -21.44 32.31
C LEU A 93 5.80 -20.83 30.97
N VAL A 94 4.81 -20.49 30.14
CA VAL A 94 4.98 -19.88 28.83
C VAL A 94 4.27 -18.53 28.79
N PRO A 95 5.01 -17.40 28.96
CA PRO A 95 4.46 -16.07 28.78
C PRO A 95 4.13 -15.82 27.30
N CYS A 96 2.85 -15.72 26.94
CA CYS A 96 2.42 -15.61 25.54
C CYS A 96 1.24 -14.64 25.34
N PHE A 97 1.04 -14.22 24.10
CA PHE A 97 -0.19 -13.55 23.69
C PHE A 97 -1.37 -14.53 23.62
N PRO A 98 -2.63 -14.07 23.82
CA PRO A 98 -3.79 -14.95 23.81
C PRO A 98 -4.19 -15.46 22.41
N SER A 99 -3.59 -14.94 21.33
CA SER A 99 -3.92 -15.25 19.94
C SER A 99 -2.70 -15.09 19.04
N GLY A 100 -2.67 -15.78 17.89
CA GLY A 100 -1.62 -15.64 16.88
C GLY A 100 -0.81 -16.93 16.73
N VAL A 101 0.52 -16.82 16.74
CA VAL A 101 1.48 -17.96 16.57
C VAL A 101 1.25 -19.07 17.60
N ILE A 102 0.63 -18.75 18.74
CA ILE A 102 0.24 -19.74 19.76
C ILE A 102 -0.61 -20.89 19.19
N TYR A 103 -1.43 -20.65 18.16
CA TYR A 103 -2.23 -21.71 17.54
C TYR A 103 -1.36 -22.76 16.83
N ASP A 104 -0.37 -22.31 16.05
CA ASP A 104 0.58 -23.22 15.40
C ASP A 104 1.45 -23.93 16.45
N LEU A 105 1.88 -23.20 17.49
CA LEU A 105 2.67 -23.77 18.58
C LEU A 105 1.91 -24.88 19.32
N LEU A 106 0.62 -24.69 19.61
CA LEU A 106 -0.21 -25.71 20.24
C LEU A 106 -0.32 -26.97 19.37
N GLU A 107 -0.50 -26.82 18.05
CA GLU A 107 -0.55 -27.96 17.13
C GLU A 107 0.77 -28.75 17.11
N CYS A 108 1.91 -28.04 17.01
CA CYS A 108 3.23 -28.67 17.08
C CYS A 108 3.47 -29.33 18.44
N LEU A 109 3.05 -28.69 19.54
CA LEU A 109 3.23 -29.20 20.89
C LEU A 109 2.43 -30.49 21.12
N TYR A 110 1.18 -30.57 20.65
CA TYR A 110 0.37 -31.79 20.81
C TYR A 110 1.03 -32.99 20.15
N GLN A 111 1.45 -32.84 18.90
CA GLN A 111 2.12 -33.90 18.14
C GLN A 111 3.40 -34.34 18.84
N TYR A 112 4.19 -33.37 19.32
CA TYR A 112 5.42 -33.64 20.05
C TYR A 112 5.14 -34.40 21.36
N MET A 113 4.21 -33.94 22.18
CA MET A 113 3.87 -34.57 23.47
C MET A 113 3.39 -36.01 23.29
N ASP A 114 2.67 -36.32 22.21
CA ASP A 114 2.24 -37.68 21.91
C ASP A 114 3.43 -38.58 21.57
N SER A 115 4.34 -38.11 20.71
CA SER A 115 5.57 -38.85 20.41
C SER A 115 6.52 -39.01 21.61
N ALA A 116 6.48 -38.07 22.56
CA ALA A 116 7.34 -38.03 23.73
C ALA A 116 6.78 -38.80 24.95
N ASN A 117 5.61 -39.44 24.81
CA ASN A 117 4.84 -40.09 25.88
C ASN A 117 4.49 -39.14 27.05
N LEU A 118 4.16 -37.89 26.72
CA LEU A 118 3.78 -36.84 27.68
C LEU A 118 2.28 -36.48 27.57
N SER A 119 1.46 -37.27 26.88
CA SER A 119 0.06 -36.93 26.59
C SER A 119 -0.84 -36.72 27.81
N SER A 120 -0.47 -37.29 28.96
CA SER A 120 -1.20 -37.16 30.23
C SER A 120 -0.93 -35.84 30.96
N VAL A 121 0.08 -35.08 30.54
CA VAL A 121 0.48 -33.83 31.17
C VAL A 121 -0.53 -32.74 30.82
N PRO A 122 -1.15 -32.09 31.81
CA PRO A 122 -2.18 -31.08 31.56
C PRO A 122 -1.58 -29.82 30.96
N LEU A 123 -2.27 -29.28 29.94
CA LEU A 123 -2.01 -27.96 29.35
C LEU A 123 -3.09 -26.99 29.82
N TYR A 124 -2.67 -25.84 30.34
CA TYR A 124 -3.57 -24.79 30.79
C TYR A 124 -3.35 -23.51 29.99
N PHE A 125 -4.43 -22.87 29.55
CA PHE A 125 -4.40 -21.55 28.90
C PHE A 125 -5.15 -20.52 29.72
N ILE A 126 -4.41 -19.62 30.38
CA ILE A 126 -4.95 -18.66 31.34
C ILE A 126 -4.95 -17.27 30.72
N SER A 127 -6.14 -16.80 30.35
CA SER A 127 -6.36 -15.44 29.86
C SER A 127 -7.86 -15.09 29.92
N PRO A 128 -8.23 -13.85 30.29
CA PRO A 128 -9.63 -13.42 30.30
C PRO A 128 -10.36 -13.60 28.96
N VAL A 129 -9.61 -13.67 27.87
CA VAL A 129 -10.11 -13.83 26.50
C VAL A 129 -9.75 -15.18 25.87
N ALA A 130 -9.24 -16.15 26.64
CA ALA A 130 -8.79 -17.44 26.11
C ALA A 130 -9.91 -18.19 25.35
N SER A 131 -11.10 -18.32 25.96
CA SER A 131 -12.27 -18.98 25.35
C SER A 131 -12.64 -18.29 24.03
N SER A 132 -12.89 -16.99 24.04
CA SER A 132 -13.26 -16.25 22.83
C SER A 132 -12.17 -16.29 21.76
N SER A 133 -10.90 -16.26 22.13
CA SER A 133 -9.77 -16.35 21.20
C SER A 133 -9.76 -17.69 20.46
N LEU A 134 -9.90 -18.80 21.20
CA LEU A 134 -9.96 -20.15 20.63
C LEU A 134 -11.22 -20.38 19.78
N GLU A 135 -12.35 -19.76 20.14
CA GLU A 135 -13.60 -19.82 19.36
C GLU A 135 -13.48 -19.01 18.07
N PHE A 136 -12.95 -17.79 18.13
CA PHE A 136 -12.74 -16.95 16.94
C PHE A 136 -11.77 -17.58 15.94
N SER A 137 -10.78 -18.36 16.39
CA SER A 137 -9.93 -19.11 15.47
C SER A 137 -10.72 -20.15 14.66
N GLN A 138 -11.81 -20.70 15.20
CA GLN A 138 -12.69 -21.64 14.46
C GLN A 138 -13.66 -20.91 13.53
N ILE A 139 -14.19 -19.75 13.99
CA ILE A 139 -15.23 -19.02 13.27
C ILE A 139 -14.69 -18.34 12.01
N PHE A 140 -13.51 -17.74 12.07
CA PHE A 140 -12.92 -16.98 10.95
C PHE A 140 -12.15 -17.86 9.96
N ALA A 141 -12.75 -18.98 9.57
CA ALA A 141 -12.12 -19.97 8.73
C ALA A 141 -11.76 -19.46 7.32
N GLU A 142 -12.48 -18.46 6.82
CA GLU A 142 -12.27 -17.86 5.50
C GLU A 142 -10.90 -17.19 5.35
N TRP A 143 -10.28 -16.83 6.48
CA TRP A 143 -8.96 -16.18 6.54
C TRP A 143 -7.82 -17.15 6.86
N LEU A 144 -8.09 -18.46 6.87
CA LEU A 144 -7.09 -19.50 7.11
C LEU A 144 -6.42 -19.97 5.81
N CYS A 145 -5.37 -20.77 5.92
CA CYS A 145 -4.77 -21.42 4.77
C CYS A 145 -5.70 -22.47 4.14
N GLN A 146 -5.48 -22.78 2.86
CA GLN A 146 -6.36 -23.69 2.10
C GLN A 146 -6.56 -25.05 2.78
N SER A 147 -5.51 -25.59 3.43
CA SER A 147 -5.60 -26.86 4.15
C SER A 147 -6.61 -26.82 5.29
N LYS A 148 -6.66 -25.71 6.05
CA LYS A 148 -7.61 -25.52 7.16
C LYS A 148 -9.00 -25.16 6.63
N GLN A 149 -9.09 -24.35 5.58
CA GLN A 149 -10.37 -24.05 4.91
C GLN A 149 -11.06 -25.34 4.42
N SER A 150 -10.31 -26.27 3.84
CA SER A 150 -10.83 -27.56 3.36
C SER A 150 -11.50 -28.39 4.45
N LYS A 151 -11.02 -28.32 5.70
CA LYS A 151 -11.61 -29.04 6.84
C LYS A 151 -13.01 -28.55 7.19
N VAL A 152 -13.23 -27.24 7.07
CA VAL A 152 -14.52 -26.61 7.37
C VAL A 152 -15.62 -27.07 6.41
N TYR A 153 -15.26 -27.39 5.15
CA TYR A 153 -16.20 -28.01 4.20
C TYR A 153 -16.57 -29.46 4.57
N LEU A 154 -15.77 -30.14 5.40
CA LEU A 154 -15.96 -31.52 5.87
C LEU A 154 -16.55 -31.60 7.30
N PRO A 155 -17.31 -30.56 7.71
CA PRO A 155 -17.59 -30.22 9.12
C PRO A 155 -16.52 -30.55 10.16
N GLU A 156 -15.23 -30.49 9.80
CA GLU A 156 -14.11 -30.74 10.70
C GLU A 156 -13.53 -29.40 11.22
N PRO A 157 -13.16 -29.32 12.51
CA PRO A 157 -12.57 -28.11 13.05
C PRO A 157 -11.18 -27.84 12.41
N PRO A 158 -10.91 -26.59 12.01
CA PRO A 158 -9.65 -26.23 11.34
C PRO A 158 -8.41 -26.39 12.24
N PHE A 159 -8.58 -26.34 13.56
CA PHE A 159 -7.47 -26.49 14.52
C PHE A 159 -7.66 -27.65 15.49
N LEU A 160 -6.55 -28.31 15.84
CA LEU A 160 -6.56 -29.47 16.74
C LEU A 160 -6.98 -29.15 18.16
N HIS A 161 -6.76 -27.91 18.62
CA HIS A 161 -7.17 -27.48 19.96
C HIS A 161 -8.68 -27.43 20.17
N ALA A 162 -9.48 -27.49 19.10
CA ALA A 162 -10.94 -27.56 19.20
C ALA A 162 -11.46 -28.99 19.48
N GLU A 163 -10.75 -30.03 19.03
CA GLU A 163 -11.17 -31.43 19.23
C GLU A 163 -10.65 -32.00 20.55
N MET A 164 -9.49 -31.53 20.99
CA MET A 164 -8.79 -32.11 22.12
C MET A 164 -9.18 -31.38 23.42
N ASN A 165 -9.88 -32.08 24.31
CA ASN A 165 -10.07 -31.69 25.72
C ASN A 165 -8.75 -31.67 26.55
N ARG A 166 -7.60 -31.60 25.88
CA ARG A 166 -6.26 -31.60 26.48
C ARG A 166 -5.82 -30.21 26.93
N LEU A 167 -6.31 -29.15 26.28
CA LEU A 167 -6.09 -27.77 26.69
C LEU A 167 -7.28 -27.27 27.49
N LYS A 168 -7.06 -27.10 28.79
CA LYS A 168 -8.04 -26.47 29.66
C LYS A 168 -7.78 -24.97 29.68
N HIS A 169 -8.78 -24.16 29.37
CA HIS A 169 -8.64 -22.71 29.39
C HIS A 169 -9.47 -22.11 30.52
N TYR A 170 -8.94 -21.06 31.15
CA TYR A 170 -9.61 -20.36 32.24
C TYR A 170 -9.41 -18.85 32.08
N PRO A 171 -10.41 -18.03 32.47
CA PRO A 171 -10.28 -16.58 32.39
C PRO A 171 -9.25 -16.02 33.38
N SER A 172 -9.02 -16.73 34.49
CA SER A 172 -8.07 -16.34 35.52
C SER A 172 -7.61 -17.55 36.35
N ILE A 173 -6.53 -17.37 37.12
CA ILE A 173 -6.10 -18.30 38.18
C ILE A 173 -7.12 -18.43 39.32
N HIS A 174 -8.01 -17.44 39.49
CA HIS A 174 -9.06 -17.47 40.51
C HIS A 174 -10.26 -18.29 40.05
N GLY A 175 -10.84 -19.08 40.97
CA GLY A 175 -12.03 -19.89 40.69
C GLY A 175 -11.69 -21.32 40.26
N ASP A 176 -12.36 -21.79 39.21
CA ASP A 176 -12.39 -23.21 38.82
C ASP A 176 -11.00 -23.81 38.56
N PHE A 177 -10.07 -23.01 38.03
CA PHE A 177 -8.68 -23.42 37.82
C PHE A 177 -8.07 -24.05 39.07
N SER A 178 -8.29 -23.48 40.25
CA SER A 178 -7.70 -23.95 41.51
C SER A 178 -8.12 -25.37 41.88
N SER A 179 -9.32 -25.81 41.46
CA SER A 179 -9.84 -27.15 41.74
C SER A 179 -9.32 -28.22 40.78
N GLU A 180 -8.95 -27.82 39.56
CA GLU A 180 -8.52 -28.71 38.50
C GLU A 180 -7.01 -28.67 38.23
N PHE A 181 -6.29 -27.79 38.92
CA PHE A 181 -4.86 -27.59 38.81
C PHE A 181 -4.08 -28.83 39.29
N ARG A 182 -3.19 -29.34 38.43
CA ARG A 182 -2.33 -30.50 38.70
C ARG A 182 -0.91 -30.21 38.26
N GLN A 183 0.06 -30.82 38.92
CA GLN A 183 1.49 -30.73 38.57
C GLN A 183 2.07 -32.13 38.37
N PRO A 184 3.06 -32.33 37.48
CA PRO A 184 3.66 -31.34 36.59
C PRO A 184 2.70 -30.88 35.48
N CYS A 185 2.81 -29.63 35.03
CA CYS A 185 1.95 -29.05 33.99
C CYS A 185 2.67 -28.03 33.11
N VAL A 186 2.00 -27.66 32.02
CA VAL A 186 2.38 -26.52 31.18
C VAL A 186 1.28 -25.47 31.27
N VAL A 187 1.66 -24.23 31.59
CA VAL A 187 0.75 -23.09 31.67
C VAL A 187 1.16 -22.04 30.65
N PHE A 188 0.26 -21.74 29.72
CA PHE A 188 0.30 -20.59 28.84
C PHE A 188 -0.45 -19.46 29.53
N ALA A 189 0.22 -18.36 29.83
CA ALA A 189 -0.40 -17.23 30.54
C ALA A 189 0.11 -15.89 29.99
N GLY A 190 -0.82 -14.96 29.80
CA GLY A 190 -0.46 -13.58 29.51
C GLY A 190 0.14 -12.89 30.76
N HIS A 191 1.02 -11.90 30.61
CA HIS A 191 1.51 -11.26 29.38
C HIS A 191 3.04 -11.44 29.19
N PRO A 192 3.57 -11.56 27.95
CA PRO A 192 5.01 -11.75 27.66
C PRO A 192 5.97 -10.74 28.32
N SER A 193 5.49 -9.52 28.58
CA SER A 193 6.25 -8.47 29.29
C SER A 193 6.54 -8.77 30.75
N LEU A 194 5.84 -9.74 31.36
CA LEU A 194 5.89 -10.04 32.79
C LEU A 194 5.63 -8.83 33.70
N ARG A 195 4.79 -7.89 33.24
CA ARG A 195 4.36 -6.72 34.04
C ARG A 195 2.87 -6.75 34.37
N CYS A 196 2.11 -7.60 33.70
CA CYS A 196 0.67 -7.74 33.86
C CYS A 196 0.22 -9.16 33.47
N GLY A 197 -1.04 -9.45 33.78
CA GLY A 197 -1.64 -10.78 33.57
C GLY A 197 -1.21 -11.79 34.63
N ASP A 198 -1.79 -12.98 34.54
CA ASP A 198 -1.64 -14.02 35.56
C ASP A 198 -0.26 -14.67 35.59
N VAL A 199 0.56 -14.46 34.55
CA VAL A 199 1.96 -14.90 34.51
C VAL A 199 2.79 -14.36 35.68
N VAL A 200 2.45 -13.15 36.19
CA VAL A 200 3.15 -12.52 37.32
C VAL A 200 2.96 -13.35 38.58
N HIS A 201 1.73 -13.80 38.85
CA HIS A 201 1.41 -14.65 39.99
C HIS A 201 2.10 -16.02 39.90
N PHE A 202 2.17 -16.61 38.70
CA PHE A 202 2.91 -17.86 38.51
C PHE A 202 4.41 -17.70 38.74
N LEU A 203 5.02 -16.58 38.33
CA LEU A 203 6.43 -16.32 38.62
C LEU A 203 6.70 -16.19 40.12
N GLU A 204 5.81 -15.55 40.88
CA GLU A 204 5.93 -15.48 42.34
C GLU A 204 5.82 -16.87 42.99
N LEU A 205 4.90 -17.70 42.49
CA LEU A 205 4.66 -19.05 43.03
C LEU A 205 5.76 -20.05 42.65
N TRP A 206 6.25 -20.00 41.41
CA TRP A 206 7.12 -21.01 40.81
C TRP A 206 8.59 -20.60 40.77
N GLY A 207 8.89 -19.31 40.89
CA GLY A 207 10.22 -18.74 40.68
C GLY A 207 11.30 -19.24 41.64
N LYS A 208 10.90 -19.73 42.83
CA LYS A 208 11.82 -20.25 43.85
C LYS A 208 12.19 -21.73 43.66
N ASN A 209 11.53 -22.43 42.74
CA ASN A 209 11.76 -23.86 42.50
C ASN A 209 12.59 -24.05 41.22
N ASN A 210 13.77 -24.63 41.35
CA ASN A 210 14.70 -24.88 40.24
C ASN A 210 14.28 -26.02 39.29
N LEU A 211 13.25 -26.79 39.65
CA LEU A 211 12.65 -27.77 38.76
C LEU A 211 11.75 -27.10 37.72
N ASN A 212 11.22 -25.91 38.01
CA ASN A 212 10.34 -25.20 37.08
C ASN A 212 11.16 -24.46 36.02
N THR A 213 10.55 -24.27 34.84
CA THR A 213 11.15 -23.53 33.73
C THR A 213 10.17 -22.51 33.18
N VAL A 214 10.62 -21.26 32.97
CA VAL A 214 9.91 -20.26 32.17
C VAL A 214 10.51 -20.25 30.77
N ILE A 215 9.68 -20.44 29.75
CA ILE A 215 10.11 -20.47 28.33
C ILE A 215 9.44 -19.30 27.61
N PHE A 216 10.25 -18.38 27.09
CA PHE A 216 9.80 -17.22 26.34
C PHE A 216 9.78 -17.53 24.85
N THR A 217 8.63 -17.31 24.21
CA THR A 217 8.42 -17.53 22.77
C THR A 217 8.28 -16.23 21.98
N GLU A 218 7.97 -15.11 22.64
CA GLU A 218 7.73 -13.84 21.95
C GLU A 218 9.05 -13.07 21.72
N PRO A 219 9.32 -12.60 20.49
CA PRO A 219 10.55 -11.87 20.16
C PRO A 219 10.52 -10.40 20.57
N ASP A 220 9.33 -9.83 20.83
CA ASP A 220 9.14 -8.39 21.02
C ASP A 220 9.58 -7.89 22.41
N PHE A 221 9.87 -8.80 23.35
CA PHE A 221 10.29 -8.47 24.71
C PHE A 221 11.67 -9.07 25.02
N PRO A 222 12.66 -8.25 25.39
CA PRO A 222 13.94 -8.75 25.89
C PRO A 222 13.72 -9.54 27.20
N TYR A 223 13.81 -10.87 27.12
CA TYR A 223 13.42 -11.75 28.25
C TYR A 223 14.24 -11.48 29.53
N MET A 224 15.51 -11.09 29.41
CA MET A 224 16.35 -10.73 30.56
C MET A 224 15.84 -9.48 31.29
N GLU A 225 15.42 -8.46 30.54
CA GLU A 225 14.83 -7.24 31.12
C GLU A 225 13.44 -7.52 31.71
N ALA A 226 12.67 -8.38 31.06
CA ALA A 226 11.39 -8.86 31.58
C ALA A 226 11.58 -9.56 32.94
N LEU A 227 12.63 -10.38 33.09
CA LEU A 227 12.94 -11.12 34.32
C LEU A 227 13.67 -10.30 35.40
N ALA A 228 14.24 -9.13 35.07
CA ALA A 228 15.07 -8.36 36.00
C ALA A 228 14.40 -8.10 37.38
N PRO A 229 13.09 -7.77 37.47
CA PRO A 229 12.43 -7.56 38.77
C PRO A 229 12.26 -8.81 39.62
N TYR A 230 12.37 -10.00 39.04
CA TYR A 230 12.15 -11.29 39.71
C TYR A 230 13.46 -11.91 40.21
N GLN A 231 14.59 -11.21 40.06
CA GLN A 231 15.87 -11.70 40.53
C GLN A 231 16.01 -11.54 42.06
N PRO A 232 16.63 -12.51 42.77
CA PRO A 232 17.19 -13.76 42.25
C PRO A 232 16.11 -14.80 41.93
N LEU A 233 16.21 -15.42 40.74
CA LEU A 233 15.28 -16.44 40.27
C LEU A 233 15.95 -17.82 40.25
N ALA A 234 15.37 -18.80 40.96
CA ALA A 234 15.87 -20.18 40.96
C ALA A 234 15.33 -21.01 39.78
N MET A 235 14.11 -20.68 39.33
CA MET A 235 13.48 -21.23 38.13
C MET A 235 14.37 -21.01 36.90
N LYS A 236 14.49 -22.04 36.05
CA LYS A 236 15.27 -21.94 34.81
C LYS A 236 14.57 -21.00 33.83
N ALA A 237 15.31 -20.09 33.21
CA ALA A 237 14.81 -19.26 32.11
C ALA A 237 15.37 -19.75 30.77
N VAL A 238 14.48 -19.91 29.78
CA VAL A 238 14.83 -20.34 28.42
C VAL A 238 14.22 -19.36 27.43
N TYR A 239 14.97 -19.01 26.38
CA TYR A 239 14.53 -18.11 25.32
C TYR A 239 14.49 -18.88 23.99
N CYS A 240 13.27 -19.14 23.49
CA CYS A 240 13.00 -19.85 22.24
C CYS A 240 12.07 -18.99 21.38
N PRO A 241 12.54 -17.85 20.86
CA PRO A 241 11.67 -16.91 20.18
C PRO A 241 11.17 -17.44 18.83
N ILE A 242 9.86 -17.39 18.61
CA ILE A 242 9.21 -17.88 17.40
C ILE A 242 8.73 -16.67 16.59
N ASP A 243 9.61 -16.15 15.74
CA ASP A 243 9.32 -15.01 14.87
C ASP A 243 9.14 -15.45 13.42
N THR A 244 7.89 -15.50 12.95
CA THR A 244 7.55 -15.90 11.59
C THR A 244 7.57 -14.76 10.59
N ARG A 245 7.91 -13.52 11.01
CA ARG A 245 7.94 -12.35 10.12
C ARG A 245 8.99 -12.51 9.01
N LEU A 246 8.80 -11.76 7.92
CA LEU A 246 9.77 -11.64 6.84
C LEU A 246 11.17 -11.33 7.38
N ASN A 247 12.17 -12.04 6.86
CA ASN A 247 13.58 -11.72 7.08
C ASN A 247 14.15 -10.80 6.00
N PHE A 248 15.29 -10.19 6.29
CA PHE A 248 15.99 -9.26 5.39
C PHE A 248 16.26 -9.88 4.00
N MET A 249 16.65 -11.15 3.95
CA MET A 249 16.92 -11.85 2.68
C MET A 249 15.66 -12.08 1.84
N GLN A 250 14.52 -12.36 2.47
CA GLN A 250 13.23 -12.51 1.78
C GLN A 250 12.75 -11.17 1.21
N VAL A 251 12.92 -10.10 1.98
CA VAL A 251 12.60 -8.72 1.58
C VAL A 251 13.40 -8.30 0.36
N SER A 252 14.73 -8.46 0.40
CA SER A 252 15.60 -8.07 -0.72
C SER A 252 15.28 -8.84 -2.01
N LYS A 253 14.78 -10.07 -1.90
CA LYS A 253 14.32 -10.86 -3.06
C LYS A 253 12.95 -10.40 -3.57
N LEU A 254 12.03 -10.09 -2.66
CA LEU A 254 10.65 -9.77 -3.00
C LEU A 254 10.51 -8.36 -3.59
N LEU A 255 11.32 -7.42 -3.10
CA LEU A 255 11.16 -5.98 -3.30
C LEU A 255 12.29 -5.35 -4.09
N LYS A 256 12.97 -6.17 -4.90
CA LYS A 256 14.00 -5.70 -5.82
C LYS A 256 13.38 -4.66 -6.77
N ASP A 257 14.06 -3.55 -6.96
CA ASP A 257 13.69 -2.47 -7.90
C ASP A 257 12.54 -1.54 -7.45
N LEU A 258 12.21 -1.48 -6.15
CA LEU A 258 11.21 -0.56 -5.58
C LEU A 258 11.85 0.48 -4.67
N GLN A 259 11.30 1.70 -4.62
CA GLN A 259 11.68 2.65 -3.56
C GLN A 259 11.09 2.17 -2.23
N ILE A 260 11.95 1.67 -1.34
CA ILE A 260 11.56 1.24 0.00
C ILE A 260 11.69 2.41 0.98
N VAL A 261 10.73 2.52 1.88
CA VAL A 261 10.72 3.41 3.04
C VAL A 261 10.61 2.53 4.29
N CYS A 262 11.61 2.56 5.16
CA CYS A 262 11.69 1.62 6.29
C CYS A 262 12.29 2.28 7.54
N PRO A 263 12.09 1.69 8.74
CA PRO A 263 12.79 2.13 9.94
C PRO A 263 14.30 2.21 9.70
N GLU A 264 14.96 3.24 10.23
CA GLU A 264 16.40 3.41 10.07
C GLU A 264 17.20 2.18 10.54
N GLN A 265 16.72 1.49 11.58
CA GLN A 265 17.32 0.27 12.12
C GLN A 265 17.47 -0.84 11.07
N TYR A 266 16.69 -0.83 9.99
CA TYR A 266 16.78 -1.81 8.91
C TYR A 266 17.83 -1.44 7.85
N THR A 267 18.40 -0.24 7.92
CA THR A 267 19.43 0.24 6.97
C THR A 267 20.87 0.07 7.48
N GLN A 268 21.03 -0.42 8.71
CA GLN A 268 22.34 -0.59 9.36
C GLN A 268 22.41 -1.98 9.98
N PRO A 269 23.60 -2.63 9.96
CA PRO A 269 23.77 -3.92 10.61
C PRO A 269 23.58 -3.77 12.13
N PRO A 270 23.15 -4.84 12.84
CA PRO A 270 22.99 -4.80 14.28
C PRO A 270 24.29 -4.34 14.99
N PRO A 271 24.22 -3.47 16.01
CA PRO A 271 25.42 -2.93 16.67
C PRO A 271 26.35 -4.02 17.25
N THR A 272 25.77 -5.13 17.71
CA THR A 272 26.51 -6.28 18.25
C THR A 272 27.17 -7.13 17.16
N GLN A 273 26.78 -6.97 15.89
CA GLN A 273 27.21 -7.77 14.76
C GLN A 273 27.41 -6.91 13.49
N ALA A 274 28.29 -5.91 13.56
CA ALA A 274 28.54 -4.98 12.46
C ALA A 274 28.98 -5.64 11.13
N HIS A 275 29.48 -6.88 11.16
CA HIS A 275 29.88 -7.65 9.97
C HIS A 275 28.69 -8.24 9.19
N ARG A 276 27.48 -8.24 9.76
CA ARG A 276 26.28 -8.87 9.19
C ARG A 276 25.53 -7.93 8.25
N THR A 277 26.14 -7.64 7.11
CA THR A 277 25.54 -6.83 6.05
C THR A 277 24.34 -7.50 5.36
N ASP A 278 24.16 -8.81 5.56
CA ASP A 278 22.99 -9.58 5.15
C ASP A 278 21.72 -9.29 5.98
N LEU A 279 21.86 -8.60 7.12
CA LEU A 279 20.77 -8.20 8.00
C LEU A 279 20.35 -6.74 7.79
N VAL A 280 20.47 -6.29 6.55
CA VAL A 280 20.14 -4.93 6.13
C VAL A 280 19.21 -5.01 4.92
N VAL A 281 18.25 -4.10 4.85
CA VAL A 281 17.42 -3.93 3.66
C VAL A 281 18.28 -3.27 2.59
N ASP A 282 18.67 -4.04 1.60
CA ASP A 282 19.39 -3.57 0.41
C ASP A 282 18.44 -3.55 -0.77
N SER A 283 18.21 -2.35 -1.32
CA SER A 283 17.34 -2.11 -2.47
C SER A 283 17.99 -1.13 -3.43
N GLN A 284 17.57 -1.20 -4.70
CA GLN A 284 17.91 -0.22 -5.72
C GLN A 284 16.58 0.38 -6.22
N PRO A 285 16.33 1.69 -6.09
CA PRO A 285 17.15 2.70 -5.40
C PRO A 285 17.33 2.43 -3.89
N PRO A 286 18.35 3.03 -3.24
CA PRO A 286 18.60 2.86 -1.81
C PRO A 286 17.37 3.18 -0.95
N PRO A 287 17.13 2.46 0.16
CA PRO A 287 15.97 2.68 1.00
C PRO A 287 15.99 4.08 1.65
N LEU A 288 14.82 4.66 1.86
CA LEU A 288 14.61 5.90 2.61
C LEU A 288 14.34 5.55 4.08
N PRO A 289 15.30 5.78 4.99
CA PRO A 289 15.11 5.50 6.40
C PRO A 289 14.17 6.52 7.05
N TYR A 290 13.45 6.09 8.09
CA TYR A 290 12.66 6.98 8.96
C TYR A 290 12.88 6.71 10.44
N ARG A 291 12.76 7.78 11.24
CA ARG A 291 12.73 7.76 12.70
C ARG A 291 11.37 8.22 13.21
N ARG A 292 11.18 8.07 14.52
CA ARG A 292 9.99 8.56 15.20
C ARG A 292 9.88 10.08 15.01
N ALA A 293 8.69 10.52 14.61
CA ALA A 293 8.32 11.91 14.34
C ALA A 293 9.00 12.56 13.12
N ASP A 294 9.67 11.78 12.26
CA ASP A 294 10.14 12.30 10.98
C ASP A 294 8.97 12.57 10.02
N VAL A 295 9.11 13.62 9.22
CA VAL A 295 8.21 13.93 8.10
C VAL A 295 8.95 13.65 6.81
N ILE A 296 8.55 12.58 6.11
CA ILE A 296 9.21 12.13 4.88
C ILE A 296 8.24 12.31 3.72
N SER A 297 8.74 12.96 2.67
CA SER A 297 8.04 13.01 1.39
C SER A 297 8.33 11.72 0.62
N LEU A 298 7.31 10.90 0.39
CA LEU A 298 7.43 9.73 -0.48
C LEU A 298 7.77 10.19 -1.91
N PRO A 299 8.53 9.41 -2.69
CA PRO A 299 8.96 9.76 -4.07
C PRO A 299 7.81 9.71 -5.09
N VAL A 300 6.58 9.96 -4.67
CA VAL A 300 5.38 9.80 -5.49
C VAL A 300 5.05 11.15 -6.09
N LYS A 301 5.22 11.29 -7.41
CA LYS A 301 4.96 12.56 -8.12
C LYS A 301 3.69 12.44 -8.95
N ARG A 302 2.64 13.14 -8.50
CA ARG A 302 1.40 13.26 -9.26
C ARG A 302 1.59 14.22 -10.43
N HIS A 303 1.62 13.66 -11.63
CA HIS A 303 1.79 14.44 -12.87
C HIS A 303 0.51 14.56 -13.68
N TYR A 304 -0.38 13.59 -13.55
CA TYR A 304 -1.57 13.48 -14.37
C TYR A 304 -2.81 13.37 -13.50
N GLU A 305 -3.91 13.89 -14.03
CA GLU A 305 -5.24 13.73 -13.47
C GLU A 305 -6.15 13.18 -14.54
N ARG A 306 -6.93 12.14 -14.21
CA ARG A 306 -7.92 11.64 -15.15
C ARG A 306 -9.13 12.54 -15.12
N ILE A 307 -9.55 12.93 -16.32
CA ILE A 307 -10.80 13.65 -16.55
C ILE A 307 -11.69 12.76 -17.41
N GLU A 308 -12.92 12.54 -16.98
CA GLU A 308 -13.93 11.85 -17.77
C GLU A 308 -14.63 12.86 -18.68
N ILE A 309 -14.67 12.58 -19.97
CA ILE A 309 -15.42 13.40 -20.93
C ILE A 309 -16.87 12.90 -20.92
N ALA A 310 -17.82 13.79 -20.65
CA ALA A 310 -19.24 13.44 -20.66
C ALA A 310 -19.65 12.96 -22.06
N PRO A 311 -20.54 11.94 -22.17
CA PRO A 311 -20.93 11.36 -23.46
C PRO A 311 -21.41 12.41 -24.46
N GLU A 312 -22.17 13.41 -24.02
CA GLU A 312 -22.72 14.45 -24.88
C GLU A 312 -21.62 15.36 -25.47
N LEU A 313 -20.56 15.61 -24.70
CA LEU A 313 -19.40 16.35 -25.18
C LEU A 313 -18.58 15.49 -26.14
N ALA A 314 -18.36 14.21 -25.80
CA ALA A 314 -17.62 13.28 -26.64
C ALA A 314 -18.27 13.11 -28.03
N ASP A 315 -19.60 12.98 -28.10
CA ASP A 315 -20.35 12.88 -29.35
C ASP A 315 -20.27 14.14 -30.22
N SER A 316 -20.00 15.30 -29.62
CA SER A 316 -19.84 16.56 -30.34
C SER A 316 -18.45 16.76 -30.96
N LEU A 317 -17.47 15.95 -30.57
CA LEU A 317 -16.10 16.06 -31.07
C LEU A 317 -16.04 15.55 -32.51
N ILE A 318 -15.38 16.32 -33.37
CA ILE A 318 -15.15 15.96 -34.77
C ILE A 318 -13.63 15.83 -34.97
N PRO A 319 -13.05 14.63 -34.76
CA PRO A 319 -11.61 14.41 -34.96
C PRO A 319 -11.22 14.61 -36.42
N MET A 320 -10.17 15.38 -36.64
CA MET A 320 -9.54 15.58 -37.95
C MET A 320 -8.22 14.82 -38.00
N GLU A 321 -8.06 13.93 -38.98
CA GLU A 321 -6.85 13.16 -39.15
C GLU A 321 -5.71 14.05 -39.69
N ILE A 322 -4.62 14.16 -38.93
CA ILE A 322 -3.44 14.96 -39.31
C ILE A 322 -2.34 14.06 -39.87
N LYS A 323 -2.25 12.82 -39.39
CA LYS A 323 -1.33 11.78 -39.84
C LYS A 323 -2.06 10.44 -39.83
N PRO A 324 -1.63 9.45 -40.64
CA PRO A 324 -2.23 8.12 -40.62
C PRO A 324 -2.31 7.57 -39.19
N GLY A 325 -3.54 7.38 -38.68
CA GLY A 325 -3.81 6.86 -37.34
C GLY A 325 -3.73 7.87 -36.19
N VAL A 326 -3.54 9.16 -36.46
CA VAL A 326 -3.53 10.23 -35.45
C VAL A 326 -4.52 11.33 -35.86
N ALA A 327 -5.60 11.44 -35.08
CA ALA A 327 -6.61 12.48 -35.23
C ALA A 327 -6.63 13.43 -34.04
N VAL A 328 -6.98 14.69 -34.30
CA VAL A 328 -7.04 15.75 -33.30
C VAL A 328 -8.42 16.40 -33.35
N ALA A 329 -8.99 16.68 -32.18
CA ALA A 329 -10.22 17.47 -32.04
C ALA A 329 -10.02 18.51 -30.95
N THR A 330 -10.54 19.71 -31.14
CA THR A 330 -10.57 20.72 -30.08
C THR A 330 -11.66 20.35 -29.07
N VAL A 331 -11.27 20.19 -27.80
CA VAL A 331 -12.20 19.89 -26.71
C VAL A 331 -12.45 21.17 -25.91
N VAL A 332 -13.71 21.59 -25.83
CA VAL A 332 -14.13 22.75 -25.04
C VAL A 332 -15.32 22.36 -24.19
N GLY A 333 -15.20 22.55 -22.88
CA GLY A 333 -16.26 22.20 -21.94
C GLY A 333 -16.13 22.91 -20.61
N SER A 334 -17.16 22.76 -19.78
CA SER A 334 -17.15 23.14 -18.37
C SER A 334 -16.60 21.98 -17.55
N LEU A 335 -15.51 22.20 -16.81
CA LEU A 335 -14.94 21.19 -15.91
C LEU A 335 -15.69 21.21 -14.58
N SER A 336 -16.50 20.19 -14.32
CA SER A 336 -17.09 19.96 -13.01
C SER A 336 -16.18 19.07 -12.18
N THR A 337 -15.73 19.57 -11.03
CA THR A 337 -14.95 18.81 -10.06
C THR A 337 -15.79 18.60 -8.80
N ARG A 338 -16.07 17.34 -8.45
CA ARG A 338 -16.73 16.98 -7.19
C ARG A 338 -16.05 15.76 -6.62
N ASP A 339 -15.67 15.80 -5.34
CA ASP A 339 -15.06 14.68 -4.63
C ASP A 339 -13.90 14.02 -5.40
N ASN A 340 -12.97 14.83 -5.94
CA ASN A 340 -11.83 14.39 -6.78
C ASN A 340 -12.21 13.61 -8.04
N LYS A 341 -13.48 13.69 -8.45
CA LYS A 341 -13.95 13.23 -9.76
C LYS A 341 -14.10 14.43 -10.67
N HIS A 342 -13.39 14.36 -11.79
CA HIS A 342 -13.31 15.43 -12.76
C HIS A 342 -14.08 15.01 -14.01
N THR A 343 -15.18 15.72 -14.30
CA THR A 343 -15.99 15.46 -15.49
C THR A 343 -16.02 16.71 -16.36
N LEU A 344 -15.59 16.59 -17.61
CA LEU A 344 -15.68 17.64 -18.60
C LEU A 344 -17.03 17.56 -19.32
N GLN A 345 -17.86 18.57 -19.15
CA GLN A 345 -19.23 18.63 -19.66
C GLN A 345 -19.37 19.69 -20.75
N MET A 346 -20.45 19.64 -21.52
CA MET A 346 -20.77 20.71 -22.46
C MET A 346 -20.88 22.06 -21.75
N LEU A 347 -20.50 23.13 -22.43
CA LEU A 347 -20.74 24.48 -21.94
C LEU A 347 -22.25 24.69 -21.69
N PRO A 348 -22.65 25.25 -20.54
CA PRO A 348 -24.05 25.50 -20.26
C PRO A 348 -24.63 26.42 -21.34
N LYS A 349 -25.74 26.00 -21.95
CA LYS A 349 -26.46 26.83 -22.92
C LYS A 349 -26.91 28.10 -22.21
N VAL A 350 -26.58 29.27 -22.76
CA VAL A 350 -27.06 30.55 -22.26
C VAL A 350 -28.59 30.55 -22.38
N VAL A 351 -29.29 30.34 -21.26
CA VAL A 351 -30.73 30.50 -21.21
C VAL A 351 -31.00 32.00 -21.20
N GLN A 352 -31.53 32.54 -22.30
CA GLN A 352 -32.07 33.90 -22.30
C GLN A 352 -33.11 34.00 -21.16
N PRO A 353 -33.07 35.04 -20.31
CA PRO A 353 -34.03 35.15 -19.24
C PRO A 353 -35.42 35.39 -19.84
N CYS A 354 -36.25 34.34 -19.89
CA CYS A 354 -37.69 34.51 -20.02
C CYS A 354 -38.19 35.26 -18.79
N SER A 355 -38.82 36.40 -19.03
CA SER A 355 -39.38 37.28 -18.03
C SER A 355 -40.46 36.58 -17.19
N ILE A 356 -40.12 36.03 -16.02
CA ILE A 356 -41.02 35.91 -14.87
C ILE A 356 -40.19 36.02 -13.58
N ARG A 357 -40.60 36.95 -12.72
CA ARG A 357 -40.00 37.25 -11.40
C ARG A 357 -40.02 36.03 -10.47
N LYS A 358 -38.87 35.63 -9.91
CA LYS A 358 -38.72 35.18 -8.49
C LYS A 358 -37.25 34.99 -8.05
N ARG A 359 -36.86 35.82 -7.07
CA ARG A 359 -35.86 35.69 -5.98
C ARG A 359 -34.56 34.88 -6.18
N LYS A 360 -33.49 35.65 -6.43
CA LYS A 360 -32.08 35.57 -5.95
C LYS A 360 -31.57 34.25 -5.32
N CYS A 361 -30.77 33.52 -6.09
CA CYS A 361 -29.43 33.09 -5.69
C CYS A 361 -28.50 33.51 -6.84
N ALA A 362 -27.54 34.40 -6.57
CA ALA A 362 -26.62 34.92 -7.58
C ALA A 362 -25.37 34.02 -7.60
N GLU A 363 -25.36 33.01 -8.47
CA GLU A 363 -24.12 32.45 -8.98
C GLU A 363 -23.77 33.26 -10.23
N ASP A 364 -22.55 33.80 -10.26
CA ASP A 364 -22.02 34.58 -11.37
C ASP A 364 -21.98 33.71 -12.64
N ALA A 365 -23.01 33.83 -13.48
CA ALA A 365 -23.05 33.23 -14.79
C ALA A 365 -22.00 33.94 -15.68
N VAL A 366 -20.79 33.41 -15.71
CA VAL A 366 -19.74 33.84 -16.63
C VAL A 366 -20.24 33.60 -18.05
N GLU A 367 -20.41 34.66 -18.84
CA GLU A 367 -20.70 34.59 -20.28
C GLU A 367 -19.52 33.91 -21.00
N SER A 368 -19.52 32.58 -21.08
CA SER A 368 -18.52 31.85 -21.85
C SER A 368 -18.89 31.88 -23.33
N LYS A 369 -18.39 32.88 -24.06
CA LYS A 369 -18.36 32.80 -25.54
C LYS A 369 -17.55 31.55 -25.92
N PRO A 370 -17.97 30.79 -26.95
CA PRO A 370 -17.16 29.68 -27.42
C PRO A 370 -15.77 30.22 -27.80
N PRO A 371 -14.68 29.56 -27.37
CA PRO A 371 -13.34 29.97 -27.74
C PRO A 371 -13.22 29.97 -29.26
N ARG A 372 -12.37 30.85 -29.79
CA ARG A 372 -12.13 30.91 -31.23
C ARG A 372 -11.49 29.58 -31.67
N PRO A 373 -11.91 29.02 -32.82
CA PRO A 373 -11.31 27.79 -33.33
C PRO A 373 -9.81 27.99 -33.49
N LEU A 374 -9.04 26.99 -33.05
CA LEU A 374 -7.60 26.99 -33.23
C LEU A 374 -7.30 26.80 -34.72
N LEU A 375 -6.27 27.48 -35.22
CA LEU A 375 -5.88 27.37 -36.63
C LEU A 375 -4.72 26.40 -36.73
N TRP A 376 -4.76 25.54 -37.74
CA TRP A 376 -3.74 24.54 -38.02
C TRP A 376 -3.47 24.46 -39.52
N GLY A 377 -2.21 24.24 -39.87
CA GLY A 377 -1.77 24.05 -41.25
C GLY A 377 -0.48 24.81 -41.55
N SER A 378 0.31 24.26 -42.47
CA SER A 378 1.46 24.96 -43.04
C SER A 378 0.99 25.89 -44.16
N LEU A 379 1.43 27.14 -44.13
CA LEU A 379 1.11 28.11 -45.16
C LEU A 379 1.96 27.83 -46.41
N SER A 380 1.35 27.30 -47.46
CA SER A 380 2.01 27.22 -48.78
C SER A 380 2.16 28.63 -49.36
N ILE A 381 3.40 29.11 -49.49
CA ILE A 381 3.71 30.44 -50.01
C ILE A 381 3.17 30.62 -51.43
N ASP A 382 3.31 29.61 -52.30
CA ASP A 382 2.80 29.67 -53.68
C ASP A 382 1.27 29.84 -53.74
N GLN A 383 0.53 29.09 -52.90
CA GLN A 383 -0.93 29.22 -52.83
C GLN A 383 -1.35 30.56 -52.22
N PHE A 384 -0.58 31.06 -51.25
CA PHE A 384 -0.81 32.35 -50.62
C PHE A 384 -0.61 33.50 -51.62
N LEU A 385 0.49 33.50 -52.39
CA LEU A 385 0.75 34.48 -53.46
C LEU A 385 -0.34 34.45 -54.53
N GLN A 386 -0.77 33.26 -54.97
CA GLN A 386 -1.86 33.14 -55.94
C GLN A 386 -3.18 33.68 -55.38
N SER A 387 -3.44 33.49 -54.08
CA SER A 387 -4.64 34.01 -53.41
C SER A 387 -4.58 35.53 -53.26
N LEU A 388 -3.41 36.09 -52.94
CA LEU A 388 -3.17 37.54 -52.90
C LEU A 388 -3.40 38.20 -54.27
N ALA A 389 -2.84 37.61 -55.34
CA ALA A 389 -3.03 38.09 -56.70
C ALA A 389 -4.51 38.11 -57.12
N LYS A 390 -5.28 37.05 -56.77
CA LYS A 390 -6.74 37.00 -57.02
C LYS A 390 -7.53 38.07 -56.27
N HIS A 391 -7.01 38.57 -55.15
CA HIS A 391 -7.64 39.64 -54.37
C HIS A 391 -7.07 41.04 -54.70
N GLY A 392 -6.30 41.16 -55.80
CA GLY A 392 -5.83 42.43 -56.35
C GLY A 392 -4.48 42.91 -55.83
N ILE A 393 -3.74 42.07 -55.10
CA ILE A 393 -2.40 42.40 -54.55
C ILE A 393 -1.36 41.72 -55.44
N MET A 394 -0.74 42.49 -56.33
CA MET A 394 0.12 42.00 -57.42
C MET A 394 1.61 42.31 -57.20
N ASP A 395 1.94 43.08 -56.17
CA ASP A 395 3.26 43.63 -55.89
C ASP A 395 4.06 42.84 -54.84
N ALA A 396 3.59 41.64 -54.49
CA ALA A 396 4.25 40.77 -53.53
C ALA A 396 5.63 40.31 -54.00
N ARG A 397 6.65 40.52 -53.16
CA ARG A 397 8.02 40.04 -53.35
C ARG A 397 8.38 39.07 -52.25
N VAL A 398 8.94 37.91 -52.60
CA VAL A 398 9.36 36.90 -51.64
C VAL A 398 10.88 36.89 -51.55
N GLU A 399 11.39 36.91 -50.33
CA GLU A 399 12.78 36.70 -49.99
C GLU A 399 12.89 35.44 -49.13
N ASP A 400 13.74 34.50 -49.55
CA ASP A 400 14.02 33.30 -48.78
C ASP A 400 15.13 33.60 -47.76
N SER A 401 14.86 33.27 -46.50
CA SER A 401 15.80 33.39 -45.39
C SER A 401 16.13 32.01 -44.82
N ALA A 402 17.16 31.92 -43.98
CA ALA A 402 17.54 30.67 -43.32
C ALA A 402 16.43 30.10 -42.41
N ASP A 403 15.56 30.97 -41.87
CA ASP A 403 14.50 30.62 -40.91
C ASP A 403 13.08 30.63 -41.52
N GLY A 404 12.95 30.75 -42.86
CA GLY A 404 11.65 30.75 -43.55
C GLY A 404 11.56 31.77 -44.69
N HIS A 405 10.36 32.24 -44.99
CA HIS A 405 10.07 33.16 -46.09
C HIS A 405 9.62 34.52 -45.58
N VAL A 406 10.14 35.59 -46.19
CA VAL A 406 9.71 36.97 -45.93
C VAL A 406 9.00 37.49 -47.17
N ILE A 407 7.74 37.88 -47.02
CA ILE A 407 6.92 38.43 -48.10
C ILE A 407 6.77 39.93 -47.86
N HIS A 408 7.30 40.73 -48.79
CA HIS A 408 7.16 42.17 -48.82
C HIS A 408 6.02 42.57 -49.74
N LEU A 409 5.13 43.43 -49.26
CA LEU A 409 4.05 44.08 -50.00
C LEU A 409 4.35 45.60 -50.05
N PRO A 410 5.14 46.09 -51.04
CA PRO A 410 5.67 47.45 -51.04
C PRO A 410 4.60 48.54 -51.18
N GLY A 411 3.52 48.28 -51.91
CA GLY A 411 2.41 49.21 -52.14
C GLY A 411 1.54 49.43 -50.91
N GLU A 412 1.61 48.54 -49.92
CA GLU A 412 0.77 48.53 -48.73
C GLU A 412 1.57 48.58 -47.41
N ASP A 413 2.89 48.82 -47.49
CA ASP A 413 3.82 48.89 -46.35
C ASP A 413 3.61 47.75 -45.33
N THR A 414 3.58 46.51 -45.86
CA THR A 414 3.30 45.31 -45.07
C THR A 414 4.39 44.25 -45.29
N VAL A 415 4.85 43.65 -44.20
CA VAL A 415 5.84 42.57 -44.18
C VAL A 415 5.25 41.36 -43.47
N ILE A 416 5.33 40.19 -44.12
CA ILE A 416 4.85 38.92 -43.58
C ILE A 416 6.04 37.97 -43.47
N GLN A 417 6.34 37.53 -42.25
CA GLN A 417 7.37 36.53 -41.97
C GLN A 417 6.69 35.20 -41.69
N ALA A 418 6.94 34.20 -42.53
CA ALA A 418 6.41 32.85 -42.39
C ALA A 418 7.56 31.87 -42.13
N SER A 419 7.65 31.36 -40.90
CA SER A 419 8.53 30.25 -40.51
C SER A 419 7.77 28.93 -40.52
N GLU A 420 8.47 27.82 -40.23
CA GLU A 420 7.87 26.48 -40.16
C GLU A 420 6.76 26.37 -39.10
N ASP A 421 6.87 27.12 -38.00
CA ASP A 421 6.02 27.06 -36.81
C ASP A 421 5.28 28.38 -36.50
N SER A 422 5.56 29.47 -37.22
CA SER A 422 5.00 30.79 -36.92
C SER A 422 4.73 31.62 -38.18
N THR A 423 3.72 32.49 -38.10
CA THR A 423 3.46 33.51 -39.13
C THR A 423 3.22 34.85 -38.46
N HIS A 424 4.09 35.81 -38.74
CA HIS A 424 4.05 37.15 -38.17
C HIS A 424 3.76 38.18 -39.25
N ILE A 425 2.79 39.07 -39.02
CA ILE A 425 2.34 40.07 -40.00
C ILE A 425 2.51 41.45 -39.39
N MET A 426 3.32 42.28 -40.04
CA MET A 426 3.57 43.66 -39.66
C MET A 426 2.97 44.56 -40.74
N CYS A 427 1.94 45.33 -40.40
CA CYS A 427 1.27 46.24 -41.34
C CYS A 427 1.12 47.64 -40.73
N ALA A 428 1.14 48.67 -41.58
CA ALA A 428 0.76 50.02 -41.20
C ALA A 428 -0.75 50.09 -40.81
N ASN A 429 -1.21 51.20 -40.22
CA ASN A 429 -2.59 51.42 -39.69
C ASN A 429 -3.71 51.42 -40.77
N ASN A 430 -3.78 50.38 -41.60
CA ASN A 430 -4.80 50.15 -42.63
C ASN A 430 -5.70 48.96 -42.24
N GLU A 431 -6.81 49.24 -41.56
CA GLU A 431 -7.75 48.23 -41.06
C GLU A 431 -8.40 47.40 -42.18
N ILE A 432 -8.62 47.98 -43.36
CA ILE A 432 -9.23 47.28 -44.50
C ILE A 432 -8.26 46.22 -45.02
N MET A 433 -6.97 46.57 -45.13
CA MET A 433 -5.94 45.64 -45.57
C MET A 433 -5.70 44.53 -44.55
N ARG A 434 -5.69 44.87 -43.26
CA ARG A 434 -5.59 43.89 -42.17
C ARG A 434 -6.70 42.84 -42.24
N GLN A 435 -7.95 43.27 -42.47
CA GLN A 435 -9.09 42.35 -42.59
C GLN A 435 -8.97 41.47 -43.84
N LYS A 436 -8.56 42.04 -44.98
CA LYS A 436 -8.32 41.28 -46.22
C LYS A 436 -7.24 40.21 -46.04
N LEU A 437 -6.08 40.58 -45.48
CA LEU A 437 -4.97 39.65 -45.23
C LEU A 437 -5.39 38.53 -44.27
N ARG A 438 -6.09 38.86 -43.19
CA ARG A 438 -6.66 37.88 -42.27
C ARG A 438 -7.59 36.91 -43.00
N ASP A 439 -8.53 37.42 -43.81
CA ASP A 439 -9.52 36.57 -44.46
C ASP A 439 -8.90 35.70 -45.57
N VAL A 440 -7.82 36.15 -46.23
CA VAL A 440 -7.03 35.35 -47.17
C VAL A 440 -6.27 34.23 -46.44
N LEU A 441 -5.61 34.54 -45.33
CA LEU A 441 -4.88 33.56 -44.52
C LEU A 441 -5.80 32.51 -43.89
N LEU A 442 -6.94 32.94 -43.33
CA LEU A 442 -7.92 32.05 -42.72
C LEU A 442 -8.54 31.05 -43.71
N LYS A 443 -8.49 31.32 -45.02
CA LYS A 443 -8.93 30.36 -46.06
C LYS A 443 -7.89 29.29 -46.37
N LEU A 444 -6.62 29.56 -46.08
CA LEU A 444 -5.50 28.65 -46.34
C LEU A 444 -5.18 27.78 -45.13
N LEU A 445 -5.62 28.19 -43.94
CA LEU A 445 -5.48 27.42 -42.71
C LEU A 445 -6.75 26.62 -42.42
N GLN A 446 -6.58 25.42 -41.89
CA GLN A 446 -7.67 24.59 -41.39
C GLN A 446 -8.07 25.09 -39.99
N LYS A 447 -9.37 25.01 -39.68
CA LYS A 447 -9.90 25.30 -38.35
C LYS A 447 -10.04 23.97 -37.61
N LEU A 448 -9.39 23.86 -36.46
CA LEU A 448 -9.51 22.76 -35.49
C LEU A 448 -10.69 22.99 -34.52
#